data_AF-A0A944SM42-F1
#
_entry.id   AF-A0A944SM42-F1
#
_cell.length_a   1.000
_cell.length_b   1.000
_cell.length_c   1.000
_cell.angle_alpha   90.00
_cell.angle_beta   90.00
_cell.angle_gamma   90.00
#
_symmetry.space_group_name_H-M   'P 1'
#
loop_
_entity.id
_entity.type
_entity.pdbx_description
1 polymer ?
#
loop_
_entity_poly.entity_id
_entity_poly.type
_entity_poly.pdbx_seq_one_letter_code
_entity_poly.pdbx_strand_id
1 'polypeptide(L)'
;MKGHLDLRAVTNLEDVTLSNVGGDLLFMSVTSLEGVTFGDVRGNLDLRSVTSLEGVTFGNVEGHLALRSLTSLKDITLPDVGGTLYLSSLTSLKDVIFGEVEEVLCLDSLPNEEKKLLQNEYPNLTIE
;
A
#
# COMPACT_ATOMS: atom_id res chain seq x y z
N MET A 1 11.23 -14.64 -7.22
CA MET A 1 12.71 -14.76 -7.38
C MET A 1 13.36 -15.01 -6.02
N LYS A 2 14.43 -15.81 -5.92
CA LYS A 2 15.34 -15.80 -4.76
C LYS A 2 16.54 -14.92 -5.12
N GLY A 3 16.48 -13.64 -4.74
CA GLY A 3 17.53 -12.66 -5.00
C GLY A 3 17.20 -11.34 -4.30
N HIS A 4 18.23 -10.63 -3.83
CA HIS A 4 18.12 -9.28 -3.26
C HIS A 4 18.13 -8.27 -4.41
N LEU A 5 17.03 -7.55 -4.62
CA LEU A 5 16.91 -6.51 -5.62
C LEU A 5 17.02 -5.15 -4.93
N ASP A 6 18.19 -4.51 -5.06
CA ASP A 6 18.47 -3.19 -4.47
C ASP A 6 18.15 -2.08 -5.48
N LEU A 7 17.02 -1.40 -5.28
CA LEU A 7 16.51 -0.34 -6.15
C LEU A 7 16.62 1.05 -5.51
N ARG A 8 17.55 1.25 -4.58
CA ARG A 8 17.71 2.52 -3.84
C ARG A 8 17.98 3.75 -4.72
N ALA A 9 18.43 3.58 -5.97
CA ALA A 9 18.62 4.68 -6.93
C ALA A 9 17.40 4.95 -7.83
N VAL A 10 16.37 4.11 -7.77
CA VAL A 10 15.16 4.28 -8.56
C VAL A 10 14.28 5.31 -7.87
N THR A 11 14.05 6.43 -8.55
CA THR A 11 13.18 7.51 -8.04
C THR A 11 11.75 7.40 -8.58
N ASN A 12 11.58 6.75 -9.75
CA ASN A 12 10.30 6.50 -10.40
C ASN A 12 10.27 5.06 -10.95
N LEU A 13 9.14 4.38 -10.83
CA LEU A 13 8.87 3.11 -11.52
C LEU A 13 7.68 3.31 -12.44
N GLU A 14 7.90 3.04 -13.72
CA GLU A 14 6.92 3.23 -14.78
C GLU A 14 6.84 1.94 -15.61
N ASP A 15 5.63 1.46 -15.87
CA ASP A 15 5.34 0.27 -16.70
C ASP A 15 6.12 -0.99 -16.30
N VAL A 16 6.19 -1.24 -14.98
CA VAL A 16 6.92 -2.38 -14.40
C VAL A 16 5.96 -3.46 -13.93
N THR A 17 6.22 -4.71 -14.30
CA THR A 17 5.59 -5.88 -13.67
C THR A 17 6.60 -6.63 -12.81
N LEU A 18 6.33 -6.73 -11.51
CA LEU A 18 7.13 -7.49 -10.55
C LEU A 18 6.42 -8.80 -10.24
N SER A 19 7.04 -9.93 -10.59
CA SER A 19 6.49 -11.24 -10.24
C SER A 19 6.54 -11.51 -8.73
N ASN A 20 5.88 -12.58 -8.29
CA ASN A 20 5.82 -12.96 -6.87
C ASN A 20 7.20 -12.97 -6.18
N VAL A 21 7.24 -12.33 -5.01
CA VAL A 21 8.41 -12.17 -4.16
C VAL A 21 8.23 -13.03 -2.91
N GLY A 22 9.19 -13.91 -2.63
CA GLY A 22 9.13 -14.83 -1.49
C GLY A 22 9.58 -14.23 -0.15
N GLY A 23 9.68 -12.91 -0.05
CA GLY A 23 10.19 -12.18 1.11
C GLY A 23 9.91 -10.70 0.97
N ASP A 24 10.66 -9.85 1.68
CA ASP A 24 10.44 -8.40 1.69
C ASP A 24 10.80 -7.74 0.36
N LEU A 25 10.02 -6.71 0.00
CA LEU A 25 10.24 -5.85 -1.15
C LEU A 25 10.25 -4.38 -0.68
N LEU A 26 11.41 -3.72 -0.79
CA LEU A 26 11.65 -2.42 -0.18
C LEU A 26 12.01 -1.34 -1.22
N PHE A 27 11.20 -0.30 -1.32
CA PHE A 27 11.44 0.88 -2.15
C PHE A 27 11.57 2.13 -1.28
N MET A 28 12.80 2.45 -0.93
CA MET A 28 13.11 3.53 0.00
C MET A 28 13.18 4.92 -0.64
N SER A 29 13.20 5.01 -1.97
CA SER A 29 13.44 6.27 -2.69
C SER A 29 12.50 6.50 -3.86
N VAL A 30 11.61 5.56 -4.14
CA VAL A 30 10.58 5.73 -5.16
C VAL A 30 9.52 6.68 -4.61
N THR A 31 9.30 7.78 -5.32
CA THR A 31 8.30 8.79 -4.93
C THR A 31 7.01 8.68 -5.74
N SER A 32 7.04 8.05 -6.91
CA SER A 32 5.86 7.84 -7.75
C SER A 32 5.87 6.47 -8.43
N LEU A 33 4.68 5.89 -8.58
CA LEU A 33 4.44 4.64 -9.32
C LEU A 33 3.41 4.89 -10.42
N GLU A 34 3.74 4.50 -11.65
CA GLU A 34 2.86 4.60 -12.81
C GLU A 34 2.83 3.27 -13.58
N GLY A 35 1.67 2.69 -13.82
CA GLY A 35 1.55 1.43 -14.58
C GLY A 35 2.25 0.23 -13.92
N VAL A 36 2.41 0.24 -12.59
CA VAL A 36 3.16 -0.80 -11.86
C VAL A 36 2.25 -1.92 -11.39
N THR A 37 2.60 -3.16 -11.71
CA THR A 37 1.92 -4.35 -11.20
C THR A 37 2.83 -5.12 -10.24
N PHE A 38 2.43 -5.25 -8.98
CA PHE A 38 3.07 -6.13 -8.01
C PHE A 38 2.36 -7.49 -8.00
N GLY A 39 3.10 -8.59 -8.09
CA GLY A 39 2.63 -9.92 -7.72
C GLY A 39 2.62 -10.10 -6.20
N ASP A 40 2.31 -11.32 -5.73
CA ASP A 40 2.25 -11.61 -4.30
C ASP A 40 3.59 -11.38 -3.61
N VAL A 41 3.57 -10.79 -2.42
CA VAL A 41 4.73 -10.57 -1.56
C VAL A 41 4.55 -11.38 -0.28
N ARG A 42 5.39 -12.39 -0.06
CA ARG A 42 5.35 -13.26 1.14
C ARG A 42 5.97 -12.61 2.39
N GLY A 43 6.53 -11.41 2.24
CA GLY A 43 7.04 -10.57 3.33
C GLY A 43 6.39 -9.19 3.33
N ASN A 44 7.15 -8.18 3.74
CA ASN A 44 6.72 -6.80 3.78
C ASN A 44 6.88 -6.11 2.42
N LEU A 45 5.93 -5.23 2.07
CA LEU A 45 6.04 -4.30 0.96
C LEU A 45 6.18 -2.88 1.49
N ASP A 46 7.37 -2.31 1.35
CA ASP A 46 7.67 -0.97 1.84
C ASP A 46 7.75 0.03 0.69
N LEU A 47 6.73 0.89 0.60
CA LEU A 47 6.58 1.98 -0.36
C LEU A 47 6.46 3.32 0.39
N ARG A 48 7.09 3.44 1.56
CA ARG A 48 6.86 4.55 2.51
C ARG A 48 7.05 5.96 1.94
N SER A 49 7.85 6.10 0.88
CA SER A 49 8.18 7.38 0.25
C SER A 49 7.29 7.72 -0.95
N VAL A 50 6.41 6.80 -1.37
CA VAL A 50 5.53 7.03 -2.51
C VAL A 50 4.45 8.05 -2.15
N THR A 51 4.33 9.07 -3.00
CA THR A 51 3.37 10.17 -2.86
C THR A 51 2.27 10.14 -3.92
N SER A 52 2.42 9.33 -4.98
CA SER A 52 1.38 9.12 -6.00
C SER A 52 1.38 7.70 -6.56
N LEU A 53 0.17 7.19 -6.83
CA LEU A 53 -0.10 5.91 -7.48
C LEU A 53 -0.99 6.16 -8.70
N GLU A 54 -0.58 5.72 -9.87
CA GLU A 54 -1.38 5.75 -11.10
C GLU A 54 -1.30 4.41 -11.83
N GLY A 55 -2.43 3.78 -12.12
CA GLY A 55 -2.45 2.47 -12.79
C GLY A 55 -1.73 1.36 -12.01
N VAL A 56 -1.69 1.46 -10.68
CA VAL A 56 -0.99 0.49 -9.83
C VAL A 56 -1.92 -0.67 -9.47
N THR A 57 -1.42 -1.89 -9.63
CA THR A 57 -2.11 -3.12 -9.21
C THR A 57 -1.26 -3.85 -8.18
N PHE A 58 -1.88 -4.30 -7.09
CA PHE A 58 -1.23 -5.07 -6.03
C PHE A 58 -1.69 -6.53 -6.03
N GLY A 59 -0.75 -7.44 -5.81
CA GLY A 59 -1.01 -8.80 -5.31
C GLY A 59 -1.00 -8.83 -3.79
N ASN A 60 -1.26 -10.00 -3.21
CA ASN A 60 -1.42 -10.14 -1.76
C ASN A 60 -0.08 -9.92 -1.03
N VAL A 61 -0.13 -9.27 0.13
CA VAL A 61 1.03 -9.01 0.99
C VAL A 61 0.86 -9.79 2.29
N GLU A 62 1.64 -10.84 2.52
CA GLU A 62 1.51 -11.64 3.77
C GLU A 62 2.07 -10.90 5.00
N GLY A 63 2.97 -9.94 4.80
CA GLY A 63 3.49 -9.07 5.86
C GLY A 63 2.77 -7.72 5.93
N HIS A 64 3.53 -6.68 6.24
CA HIS A 64 3.05 -5.30 6.31
C HIS A 64 3.15 -4.59 4.95
N LEU A 65 2.21 -3.68 4.68
CA LEU A 65 2.27 -2.75 3.55
C LEU A 65 2.41 -1.31 4.07
N ALA A 66 3.48 -0.61 3.68
CA ALA A 66 3.72 0.77 4.08
C ALA A 66 3.59 1.76 2.92
N LEU A 67 2.61 2.67 2.98
CA LEU A 67 2.34 3.73 2.00
C LEU A 67 2.22 5.10 2.70
N ARG A 68 3.18 5.36 3.60
CA ARG A 68 3.06 6.39 4.64
C ARG A 68 3.04 7.83 4.14
N SER A 69 3.47 8.10 2.91
CA SER A 69 3.60 9.47 2.36
C SER A 69 2.45 9.89 1.43
N LEU A 70 1.47 9.00 1.19
CA LEU A 70 0.27 9.35 0.44
C LEU A 70 -0.62 10.28 1.26
N THR A 71 -1.01 11.41 0.65
CA THR A 71 -1.90 12.40 1.28
C THR A 71 -3.34 12.27 0.82
N SER A 72 -3.57 11.64 -0.34
CA SER A 72 -4.88 11.26 -0.86
C SER A 72 -4.79 9.96 -1.66
N LEU A 73 -5.91 9.25 -1.74
CA LEU A 73 -6.06 8.06 -2.57
C LEU A 73 -7.36 8.14 -3.36
N LYS A 74 -7.31 7.69 -4.61
CA LYS A 74 -8.48 7.61 -5.48
C LYS A 74 -8.40 6.41 -6.42
N ASP A 75 -9.56 5.86 -6.77
CA ASP A 75 -9.72 4.92 -7.88
C ASP A 75 -8.74 3.74 -7.82
N ILE A 76 -8.59 3.12 -6.65
CA ILE A 76 -7.58 2.07 -6.40
C ILE A 76 -8.12 0.94 -5.53
N THR A 77 -7.62 -0.27 -5.80
CA THR A 77 -7.83 -1.44 -4.93
C THR A 77 -6.53 -1.74 -4.17
N LEU A 78 -6.59 -1.71 -2.85
CA LEU A 78 -5.50 -2.14 -1.97
C LEU A 78 -5.58 -3.66 -1.75
N PRO A 79 -4.43 -4.35 -1.61
CA PRO A 79 -4.40 -5.82 -1.54
C PRO A 79 -4.87 -6.34 -0.17
N ASP A 80 -5.00 -7.66 -0.07
CA ASP A 80 -5.00 -8.32 1.24
C ASP A 80 -3.63 -8.13 1.90
N VAL A 81 -3.63 -7.80 3.19
CA VAL A 81 -2.46 -7.54 4.03
C VAL A 81 -2.53 -8.40 5.29
N GLY A 82 -1.61 -9.36 5.42
CA GLY A 82 -1.51 -10.27 6.57
C GLY A 82 -1.01 -9.61 7.85
N GLY A 83 -0.57 -8.35 7.76
CA GLY A 83 -0.22 -7.53 8.92
C GLY A 83 -0.86 -6.15 8.86
N THR A 84 -0.18 -5.18 9.48
CA THR A 84 -0.55 -3.77 9.43
C THR A 84 -0.43 -3.12 8.03
N LEU A 85 -1.44 -2.34 7.63
CA LEU A 85 -1.42 -1.42 6.49
C LEU A 85 -1.23 0.02 6.97
N TYR A 86 -0.13 0.66 6.59
CA TYR A 86 0.21 2.03 7.02
C TYR A 86 -0.13 3.09 5.96
N LEU A 87 -1.14 3.91 6.23
CA LEU A 87 -1.58 5.07 5.43
C LEU A 87 -1.61 6.36 6.28
N SER A 88 -0.64 6.50 7.19
CA SER A 88 -0.61 7.52 8.25
C SER A 88 -0.78 8.98 7.80
N SER A 89 -0.38 9.35 6.58
CA SER A 89 -0.48 10.74 6.08
C SER A 89 -1.74 11.00 5.26
N LEU A 90 -2.61 10.01 5.10
CA LEU A 90 -3.80 10.12 4.26
C LEU A 90 -4.79 11.09 4.91
N THR A 91 -5.24 12.09 4.15
CA THR A 91 -6.20 13.10 4.61
C THR A 91 -7.54 13.02 3.87
N SER A 92 -7.60 12.24 2.79
CA SER A 92 -8.82 11.96 2.05
C SER A 92 -8.71 10.65 1.26
N LEU A 93 -9.83 9.96 1.09
CA LEU A 93 -9.96 8.83 0.16
C LEU A 93 -11.26 8.92 -0.65
N LYS A 94 -11.23 8.40 -1.87
CA LYS A 94 -12.40 8.33 -2.75
C LYS A 94 -12.34 7.06 -3.60
N ASP A 95 -13.43 6.30 -3.66
CA ASP A 95 -13.52 5.12 -4.54
C ASP A 95 -12.33 4.15 -4.32
N VAL A 96 -11.95 3.94 -3.04
CA VAL A 96 -10.89 3.04 -2.60
C VAL A 96 -11.51 1.74 -2.10
N ILE A 97 -11.07 0.62 -2.66
CA ILE A 97 -11.48 -0.72 -2.21
C ILE A 97 -10.35 -1.30 -1.36
N PHE A 98 -10.67 -1.74 -0.15
CA PHE A 98 -9.72 -2.41 0.74
C PHE A 98 -9.87 -3.93 0.63
N GLY A 99 -8.74 -4.63 0.49
CA GLY A 99 -8.64 -6.05 0.82
C GLY A 99 -8.72 -6.28 2.33
N GLU A 100 -8.60 -7.54 2.74
CA GLU A 100 -8.53 -7.88 4.16
C GLU A 100 -7.24 -7.33 4.79
N VAL A 101 -7.33 -6.80 6.01
CA VAL A 101 -6.16 -6.39 6.81
C VAL A 101 -6.25 -7.13 8.13
N GLU A 102 -5.34 -8.07 8.37
CA GLU A 102 -5.43 -8.99 9.52
C GLU A 102 -5.17 -8.29 10.87
N GLU A 103 -4.33 -7.25 10.89
CA GLU A 103 -3.99 -6.54 12.12
C GLU A 103 -4.73 -5.20 12.24
N VAL A 104 -4.17 -4.14 11.65
CA VAL A 104 -4.64 -2.77 11.80
C VAL A 104 -4.40 -1.96 10.53
N LEU A 105 -5.33 -1.05 10.26
CA LEU A 105 -5.23 -0.02 9.24
C LEU A 105 -4.91 1.31 9.93
N CYS A 106 -3.66 1.77 9.83
CA CYS A 106 -3.23 3.04 10.43
C CYS A 106 -3.57 4.21 9.52
N LEU A 107 -4.44 5.11 9.98
CA LEU A 107 -4.95 6.27 9.26
C LEU A 107 -4.77 7.56 10.08
N ASP A 108 -3.63 7.71 10.74
CA ASP A 108 -3.35 8.74 11.77
C ASP A 108 -3.84 10.16 11.40
N SER A 109 -3.66 10.58 10.15
CA SER A 109 -4.02 11.93 9.67
C SER A 109 -5.42 12.03 9.05
N LEU A 110 -6.13 10.90 8.90
CA LEU A 110 -7.43 10.89 8.26
C LEU A 110 -8.49 11.50 9.19
N PRO A 111 -9.37 12.40 8.71
CA PRO A 111 -10.45 12.95 9.52
C PRO A 111 -11.30 11.85 10.16
N ASN A 112 -11.69 12.05 11.43
CA ASN A 112 -12.50 11.07 12.17
C ASN A 112 -13.84 10.76 11.49
N GLU A 113 -14.40 11.73 10.78
CA GLU A 113 -15.61 11.59 9.98
C GLU A 113 -15.39 10.57 8.85
N GLU A 114 -14.26 10.64 8.14
CA GLU A 114 -13.90 9.67 7.11
C GLU A 114 -13.58 8.30 7.71
N LYS A 115 -12.84 8.24 8.82
CA LYS A 115 -12.60 6.96 9.54
C LYS A 115 -13.90 6.26 9.92
N LYS A 116 -14.91 7.00 10.38
CA LYS A 116 -16.23 6.44 10.73
C LYS A 116 -16.99 5.90 9.51
N LEU A 117 -16.95 6.61 8.39
CA LEU A 117 -17.56 6.14 7.15
C LEU A 117 -16.89 4.84 6.70
N LEU A 118 -15.56 4.81 6.73
CA LEU A 118 -14.79 3.62 6.39
C LEU A 118 -15.10 2.45 7.33
N GLN A 119 -15.17 2.68 8.64
CA GLN A 119 -15.52 1.65 9.62
C GLN A 119 -16.93 1.08 9.41
N ASN A 120 -17.89 1.90 8.97
CA ASN A 120 -19.24 1.44 8.68
C ASN A 120 -19.29 0.56 7.41
N GLU A 121 -18.48 0.89 6.41
CA GLU A 121 -18.38 0.12 5.17
C GLU A 121 -17.60 -1.19 5.38
N TYR A 122 -16.54 -1.14 6.19
CA TYR A 122 -15.67 -2.26 6.51
C TYR A 122 -15.67 -2.53 8.04
N PRO A 123 -16.75 -3.12 8.59
CA PRO A 123 -16.92 -3.31 10.03
C PRO A 123 -15.87 -4.24 10.68
N ASN A 124 -15.14 -5.01 9.88
CA ASN A 124 -14.11 -5.94 10.34
C ASN A 124 -12.71 -5.32 10.37
N LEU A 125 -12.50 -4.14 9.76
CA LEU A 125 -11.21 -3.47 9.82
C LEU A 125 -11.01 -2.86 11.21
N THR A 126 -9.87 -3.14 11.81
CA THR A 126 -9.37 -2.39 12.96
C THR A 126 -8.71 -1.12 12.43
N ILE A 127 -9.30 0.06 12.69
CA ILE A 127 -8.78 1.35 12.22
C ILE A 127 -8.15 2.12 13.39
N GLU A 128 -6.90 2.59 13.20
CA GLU A 128 -6.18 3.48 14.13
C GLU A 128 -6.14 4.94 13.65
#